data_AF-A0A9N9MZL4-F1
#
_entry.id   AF-A0A9N9MZL4-F1
#
_cell.length_a   1.000
_cell.length_b   1.000
_cell.length_c   1.000
_cell.angle_alpha   90.00
_cell.angle_beta   90.00
_cell.angle_gamma   90.00
#
_symmetry.space_group_name_H-M   'P 1'
#
loop_
_entity.id
_entity.type
_entity.pdbx_description
1 polymer ?
#
loop_
_entity_poly.entity_id
_entity_poly.type
_entity_poly.pdbx_seq_one_letter_code
_entity_poly.pdbx_strand_id
1 'polypeptide(L)'
;MPSVGLITYDITPVQGALANAFLILINSLFFNIKFIGHLSQYPEDSAPKLVNEDIAVFDFIIVGASAAGCTLANRLSEQEYWSVLLIEAGDYPQRTTAVPAFYPTFAPSGSDIWQYVLKKDRTVCTGYEDKKCRMYRGKLVGGTSAINNMHYLRGVYEDDNKTDILYESIENYADAPKKKTNVPKGEIHLEKVLQNNTALRGTLIAAYHELGLSEAHEKSLLGVRHVPLTIKDGERHHMARAFLTPLKIRSNFFLAKNTLVQGIVMNDPLDKRVKGVNVSLDNHNFFVQARKELILTAGPINNAKLLLLSGIGPRDYLLKRKIPLVLNMPGVGKNLKFHLAVPLFFTSNLNEDQTETDFIQDTFNYVMYRIGNFSHTGINDLVAFMSTEPYPNIPNIAVFHNYFKIGDRMLKIWLEGLSLDPKIVTNIMKANEKQVIIMLTLTLLRPQSTGEVKLNDTHFHGSPNIEGHFFSDPIGSDLLALTNAFSRVNKLQDSPTFQQLNIEFMDIVVPDCRNYAFCSIHYVKCYIKSMVYPTSDIAGSLKRGPECDSSAVVKADFEVRYIRCLRVCDSSILPHPGLSNTVASDAAMAVKLNEILKEKWIKNYVKNFTEP
;
A
#
# COMPACT_ATOMS: atom_id res chain seq x y z
N MET A 1 -26.07 -13.85 -10.58
CA MET A 1 -26.05 -12.45 -11.02
C MET A 1 -27.15 -11.72 -10.27
N PRO A 2 -26.86 -10.74 -9.39
CA PRO A 2 -27.92 -9.91 -8.83
C PRO A 2 -28.32 -8.90 -9.90
N SER A 3 -29.63 -8.82 -10.15
CA SER A 3 -30.28 -7.89 -11.05
C SER A 3 -29.87 -6.45 -10.69
N VAL A 4 -29.07 -5.84 -11.57
CA VAL A 4 -28.96 -4.39 -11.67
C VAL A 4 -30.38 -3.87 -11.84
N GLY A 5 -30.90 -3.18 -10.82
CA GLY A 5 -32.16 -2.46 -10.93
C GLY A 5 -31.99 -1.37 -11.97
N LEU A 6 -32.28 -1.70 -13.24
CA LEU A 6 -32.52 -0.72 -14.28
C LEU A 6 -33.78 0.04 -13.87
N ILE A 7 -33.61 1.24 -13.36
CA ILE A 7 -34.69 2.22 -13.33
C ILE A 7 -35.04 2.47 -14.80
N THR A 8 -36.17 1.93 -15.24
CA THR A 8 -36.72 2.18 -16.58
C THR A 8 -37.40 3.53 -16.52
N TYR A 9 -36.72 4.56 -17.01
CA TYR A 9 -37.37 5.85 -17.27
C TYR A 9 -38.23 5.71 -18.53
N ASP A 10 -39.52 5.99 -18.40
CA ASP A 10 -40.38 6.19 -19.56
C ASP A 10 -39.94 7.50 -20.25
N ILE A 11 -39.15 7.37 -21.32
CA ILE A 11 -38.68 8.49 -22.15
C ILE A 11 -39.65 8.84 -23.27
N THR A 12 -40.79 8.14 -23.37
CA THR A 12 -41.86 8.45 -24.33
C THR A 12 -42.42 9.89 -24.22
N PRO A 13 -42.41 10.57 -23.04
CA PRO A 13 -42.80 11.98 -22.94
C PRO A 13 -41.78 12.97 -23.53
N VAL A 14 -40.55 12.54 -23.77
CA VAL A 14 -39.50 13.40 -24.30
C VAL A 14 -39.63 13.39 -25.83
N GLN A 15 -40.49 14.26 -26.37
CA GLN A 15 -40.60 14.55 -27.80
C GLN A 15 -40.28 16.04 -28.07
N GLY A 16 -39.89 16.36 -29.30
CA GLY A 16 -39.59 17.73 -29.71
C GLY A 16 -38.19 18.22 -29.28
N ALA A 17 -38.00 19.54 -29.19
CA ALA A 17 -36.69 20.15 -29.01
C ALA A 17 -35.95 19.70 -27.74
N LEU A 18 -36.67 19.43 -26.65
CA LEU A 18 -36.10 18.93 -25.39
C LEU A 18 -35.54 17.51 -25.52
N ALA A 19 -36.20 16.64 -26.30
CA ALA A 19 -35.72 15.29 -26.59
C ALA A 19 -34.43 15.31 -27.40
N ASN A 20 -34.41 16.15 -28.43
CA ASN A 20 -33.22 16.34 -29.23
C ASN A 20 -32.08 16.94 -28.40
N ALA A 21 -32.34 17.93 -27.55
CA ALA A 21 -31.34 18.48 -26.65
C ALA A 21 -30.79 17.42 -25.67
N PHE A 22 -31.65 16.58 -25.09
CA PHE A 22 -31.25 15.49 -24.20
C PHE A 22 -30.45 14.40 -24.93
N LEU A 23 -30.88 13.99 -26.13
CA LEU A 23 -30.16 13.03 -26.96
C LEU A 23 -28.82 13.60 -27.45
N ILE A 24 -28.76 14.88 -27.80
CA ILE A 24 -27.51 15.58 -28.12
C ILE A 24 -26.59 15.61 -26.90
N LEU A 25 -27.11 15.87 -25.69
CA LEU A 25 -26.34 15.81 -24.46
C LEU A 25 -25.79 14.40 -24.19
N ILE A 26 -26.63 13.36 -24.26
CA ILE A 26 -26.21 11.96 -24.07
C ILE A 26 -25.17 11.56 -25.13
N ASN A 27 -25.41 11.87 -26.40
CA ASN A 27 -24.45 11.60 -27.47
C ASN A 27 -23.16 12.38 -27.26
N SER A 28 -23.23 13.66 -26.88
CA SER A 28 -22.05 14.47 -26.58
C SER A 28 -21.27 13.90 -25.39
N LEU A 29 -21.95 13.39 -24.36
CA LEU A 29 -21.31 12.66 -23.27
C LEU A 29 -20.63 11.40 -23.82
N PHE A 30 -21.30 10.54 -24.59
CA PHE A 30 -20.67 9.35 -25.17
C PHE A 30 -19.47 9.67 -26.08
N PHE A 31 -19.52 10.74 -26.87
CA PHE A 31 -18.44 11.16 -27.75
C PHE A 31 -17.27 11.80 -26.99
N ASN A 32 -17.52 12.46 -25.87
CA ASN A 32 -16.51 13.20 -25.11
C ASN A 32 -16.08 12.53 -23.80
N ILE A 33 -16.69 11.39 -23.41
CA ILE A 33 -16.23 10.58 -22.29
C ILE A 33 -14.81 10.12 -22.59
N LYS A 34 -13.85 10.69 -21.85
CA LYS A 34 -12.52 10.12 -21.78
C LYS A 34 -12.65 8.79 -21.01
N PHE A 35 -12.22 7.68 -21.61
CA PHE A 35 -12.18 6.40 -20.89
C PHE A 35 -11.34 6.55 -19.61
N ILE A 36 -11.89 6.14 -18.47
CA ILE A 36 -11.17 6.07 -17.20
C ILE A 36 -10.26 4.84 -17.27
N GLY A 37 -8.95 5.03 -17.07
CA GLY A 37 -7.96 3.95 -17.15
C GLY A 37 -7.77 3.41 -18.58
N HIS A 38 -6.55 3.49 -19.10
CA HIS A 38 -6.23 3.01 -20.45
C HIS A 38 -5.63 1.60 -20.40
N LEU A 39 -6.36 0.58 -20.86
CA LEU A 39 -5.88 -0.81 -20.90
C LEU A 39 -4.63 -0.99 -21.79
N SER A 40 -4.48 -0.18 -22.84
CA SER A 40 -3.32 -0.19 -23.74
C SER A 40 -2.04 0.39 -23.11
N GLN A 41 -2.03 0.69 -21.81
CA GLN A 41 -0.84 1.19 -21.11
C GLN A 41 0.17 0.10 -20.79
N TYR A 42 -0.25 -1.13 -20.54
CA TYR A 42 0.66 -2.17 -20.04
C TYR A 42 1.27 -3.04 -21.15
N PRO A 43 2.42 -3.69 -20.90
CA PRO A 43 2.98 -4.73 -21.77
C PRO A 43 1.96 -5.82 -22.12
N GLU A 44 2.13 -6.51 -23.24
CA GLU A 44 1.26 -7.64 -23.56
C GLU A 44 1.53 -8.83 -22.62
N ASP A 45 0.48 -9.59 -22.33
CA ASP A 45 0.59 -10.81 -21.55
C ASP A 45 1.33 -11.89 -22.35
N SER A 46 2.49 -12.27 -21.85
CA SER A 46 3.36 -13.31 -22.40
C SER A 46 3.04 -14.69 -21.85
N ALA A 47 2.14 -14.83 -20.86
CA ALA A 47 1.82 -16.11 -20.24
C ALA A 47 1.37 -17.19 -21.26
N PRO A 48 0.53 -16.88 -22.29
CA PRO A 48 0.20 -17.86 -23.33
C PRO A 48 1.40 -18.36 -24.12
N LYS A 49 2.40 -17.50 -24.37
CA LYS A 49 3.64 -17.88 -25.09
C LYS A 49 4.51 -18.81 -24.24
N LEU A 50 4.56 -18.57 -22.93
CA LEU A 50 5.31 -19.45 -22.02
C LEU A 50 4.76 -20.88 -22.00
N VAL A 51 3.44 -21.04 -22.14
CA VAL A 51 2.78 -22.35 -22.16
C VAL A 51 2.87 -23.02 -23.54
N ASN A 52 2.65 -22.27 -24.62
CA ASN A 52 2.49 -22.86 -25.95
C ASN A 52 3.77 -22.94 -26.77
N GLU A 53 4.75 -22.06 -26.51
CA GLU A 53 5.98 -21.94 -27.31
C GLU A 53 7.22 -22.50 -26.60
N ASP A 54 7.04 -23.19 -25.46
CA ASP A 54 8.11 -23.75 -24.61
C ASP A 54 9.23 -22.75 -24.25
N ILE A 55 8.94 -21.43 -24.25
CA ILE A 55 9.88 -20.40 -23.81
C ILE A 55 10.00 -20.48 -22.29
N ALA A 56 10.93 -21.30 -21.82
CA ALA A 56 11.09 -21.62 -20.41
C ALA A 56 12.36 -21.06 -19.78
N VAL A 57 13.16 -20.23 -20.46
CA VAL A 57 14.50 -19.84 -19.96
C VAL A 57 14.77 -18.33 -20.09
N PHE A 58 14.99 -17.68 -18.96
CA PHE A 58 15.27 -16.24 -18.87
C PHE A 58 16.59 -15.97 -18.13
N ASP A 59 17.23 -14.82 -18.38
CA ASP A 59 18.37 -14.42 -17.55
C ASP A 59 17.91 -14.09 -16.14
N PHE A 60 16.85 -13.29 -16.04
CA PHE A 60 16.28 -12.84 -14.78
C PHE A 60 14.81 -13.23 -14.72
N ILE A 61 14.41 -13.83 -13.61
CA ILE A 61 13.00 -14.03 -13.25
C ILE A 61 12.71 -13.17 -12.02
N ILE A 62 11.71 -12.31 -12.12
CA ILE A 62 11.19 -11.47 -11.04
C ILE A 62 9.82 -12.00 -10.63
N VAL A 63 9.65 -12.33 -9.35
CA VAL A 63 8.42 -12.90 -8.81
C VAL A 63 7.64 -11.83 -8.05
N GLY A 64 6.55 -11.35 -8.64
CA GLY A 64 5.62 -10.36 -8.10
C GLY A 64 5.81 -8.97 -8.72
N ALA A 65 4.79 -8.44 -9.38
CA ALA A 65 4.79 -7.11 -9.98
C ALA A 65 4.47 -6.01 -8.94
N SER A 66 5.21 -5.98 -7.83
CA SER A 66 5.11 -4.93 -6.81
C SER A 66 5.83 -3.65 -7.23
N ALA A 67 5.94 -2.67 -6.33
CA ALA A 67 6.73 -1.46 -6.55
C ALA A 67 8.19 -1.77 -6.94
N ALA A 68 8.83 -2.66 -6.19
CA ALA A 68 10.19 -3.12 -6.51
C ALA A 68 10.24 -3.94 -7.79
N GLY A 69 9.29 -4.87 -7.97
CA GLY A 69 9.26 -5.75 -9.15
C GLY A 69 9.10 -4.97 -10.46
N CYS A 70 8.21 -3.99 -10.49
CA CYS A 70 8.01 -3.11 -11.65
C CYS A 70 9.28 -2.28 -11.95
N THR A 71 9.87 -1.70 -10.91
CA THR A 71 11.09 -0.89 -11.04
C THR A 71 12.26 -1.73 -11.55
N LEU A 72 12.45 -2.93 -10.98
CA LEU A 72 13.56 -3.81 -11.36
C LEU A 72 13.39 -4.37 -12.77
N ALA A 73 12.17 -4.73 -13.16
CA ALA A 73 11.87 -5.14 -14.54
C ALA A 73 12.23 -4.06 -15.55
N ASN A 74 11.91 -2.80 -15.23
CA ASN A 74 12.29 -1.67 -16.07
C ASN A 74 13.82 -1.51 -16.14
N ARG A 75 14.50 -1.45 -15.01
CA ARG A 75 15.96 -1.19 -14.97
C ARG A 75 16.79 -2.33 -15.58
N LEU A 76 16.42 -3.60 -15.33
CA LEU A 76 17.15 -4.75 -15.90
C LEU A 76 16.94 -4.85 -17.41
N SER A 77 15.72 -4.62 -17.91
CA SER A 77 15.44 -4.73 -19.35
C SER A 77 15.99 -3.57 -20.18
N GLU A 78 16.56 -2.53 -19.56
CA GLU A 78 17.40 -1.54 -20.29
C GLU A 78 18.62 -2.19 -20.95
N GLN A 79 19.07 -3.34 -20.44
CA GLN A 79 20.14 -4.12 -21.06
C GLN A 79 19.54 -5.06 -22.12
N GLU A 80 19.68 -4.70 -23.40
CA GLU A 80 19.05 -5.41 -24.53
C GLU A 80 19.42 -6.91 -24.62
N TYR A 81 20.59 -7.29 -24.11
CA TYR A 81 21.11 -8.66 -24.11
C TYR A 81 20.67 -9.49 -22.88
N TRP A 82 19.85 -8.93 -21.98
CA TRP A 82 19.25 -9.67 -20.88
C TRP A 82 17.79 -9.96 -21.17
N SER A 83 17.37 -11.23 -21.09
CA SER A 83 15.94 -11.56 -21.10
C SER A 83 15.37 -11.55 -19.68
N VAL A 84 14.29 -10.78 -19.49
CA VAL A 84 13.70 -10.51 -18.17
C VAL A 84 12.23 -10.94 -18.18
N LEU A 85 11.88 -11.89 -17.31
CA LEU A 85 10.50 -12.31 -17.07
C LEU A 85 10.00 -11.75 -15.73
N LEU A 86 8.87 -11.04 -15.76
CA LEU A 86 8.11 -10.64 -14.58
C LEU A 86 6.86 -11.51 -14.45
N ILE A 87 6.69 -12.19 -13.31
CA ILE A 87 5.56 -13.09 -13.05
C ILE A 87 4.67 -12.48 -11.96
N GLU A 88 3.38 -12.34 -12.22
CA GLU A 88 2.39 -11.79 -11.29
C GLU A 88 1.16 -12.70 -11.17
N ALA A 89 0.70 -12.91 -9.94
CA ALA A 89 -0.42 -13.80 -9.64
C ALA A 89 -1.79 -13.18 -9.97
N GLY A 90 -1.86 -11.84 -10.08
CA GLY A 90 -3.07 -11.10 -10.44
C GLY A 90 -3.10 -10.58 -11.87
N ASP A 91 -4.23 -9.97 -12.23
CA ASP A 91 -4.45 -9.33 -13.52
C ASP A 91 -3.99 -7.87 -13.51
N TYR A 92 -4.26 -7.12 -14.58
CA TYR A 92 -4.10 -5.68 -14.60
C TYR A 92 -5.05 -4.97 -13.63
N PRO A 93 -4.65 -3.80 -13.10
CA PRO A 93 -5.56 -2.97 -12.32
C PRO A 93 -6.84 -2.65 -13.11
N GLN A 94 -7.98 -2.73 -12.43
CA GLN A 94 -9.26 -2.33 -13.01
C GLN A 94 -9.30 -0.82 -13.28
N ARG A 95 -10.14 -0.39 -14.22
CA ARG A 95 -10.28 1.04 -14.56
C ARG A 95 -10.66 1.90 -13.36
N THR A 96 -11.47 1.38 -12.44
CA THR A 96 -11.87 2.06 -11.20
C THR A 96 -10.69 2.36 -10.28
N THR A 97 -9.61 1.57 -10.32
CA THR A 97 -8.41 1.84 -9.52
C THR A 97 -7.65 3.07 -9.99
N ALA A 98 -7.89 3.53 -11.22
CA ALA A 98 -7.33 4.78 -11.73
C ALA A 98 -7.93 6.01 -11.03
N VAL A 99 -9.11 5.90 -10.42
CA VAL A 99 -9.80 7.02 -9.74
C VAL A 99 -9.26 7.19 -8.31
N PRO A 100 -8.56 8.29 -7.98
CA PRO A 100 -7.96 8.49 -6.67
C PRO A 100 -8.93 8.35 -5.50
N ALA A 101 -10.10 9.00 -5.53
CA ALA A 101 -11.06 9.00 -4.43
C ALA A 101 -11.65 7.62 -4.09
N PHE A 102 -11.53 6.64 -4.99
CA PHE A 102 -12.08 5.29 -4.82
C PHE A 102 -11.15 4.32 -4.08
N TYR A 103 -9.95 4.75 -3.67
CA TYR A 103 -9.03 3.91 -2.90
C TYR A 103 -9.62 3.14 -1.69
N PRO A 104 -10.60 3.67 -0.93
CA PRO A 104 -11.17 2.97 0.23
C PRO A 104 -12.05 1.79 -0.19
N THR A 105 -12.59 1.84 -1.42
CA THR A 105 -13.56 0.86 -1.94
C THR A 105 -12.93 -0.48 -2.29
N PHE A 106 -11.60 -0.52 -2.46
CA PHE A 106 -10.91 -1.72 -2.92
C PHE A 106 -10.82 -2.77 -1.82
N ALA A 107 -10.86 -2.42 -0.54
CA ALA A 107 -10.64 -3.35 0.57
C ALA A 107 -11.46 -4.68 0.50
N PRO A 108 -12.79 -4.72 0.34
CA PRO A 108 -13.51 -6.00 0.46
C PRO A 108 -13.92 -6.68 -0.87
N SER A 109 -13.70 -6.07 -2.04
CA SER A 109 -14.27 -6.60 -3.30
C SER A 109 -13.25 -6.78 -4.42
N GLY A 110 -13.12 -8.02 -4.91
CA GLY A 110 -12.36 -8.35 -6.12
C GLY A 110 -11.44 -9.56 -6.00
N SER A 111 -11.28 -10.29 -7.11
CA SER A 111 -10.26 -11.33 -7.31
C SER A 111 -8.82 -10.79 -7.27
N ASP A 112 -8.69 -9.47 -7.37
CA ASP A 112 -7.45 -8.74 -7.64
C ASP A 112 -6.78 -8.27 -6.34
N ILE A 113 -7.23 -8.80 -5.20
CA ILE A 113 -6.79 -8.39 -3.87
C ILE A 113 -6.54 -9.64 -3.02
N TRP A 114 -5.37 -9.67 -2.39
CA TRP A 114 -5.10 -10.59 -1.29
C TRP A 114 -5.81 -10.08 -0.04
N GLN A 115 -6.89 -10.78 0.34
CA GLN A 115 -7.66 -10.50 1.55
C GLN A 115 -7.13 -11.35 2.70
N TYR A 116 -6.10 -10.87 3.37
CA TYR A 116 -5.48 -11.59 4.48
C TYR A 116 -6.30 -11.39 5.76
N VAL A 117 -6.65 -12.51 6.39
CA VAL A 117 -7.29 -12.53 7.70
C VAL A 117 -6.24 -13.01 8.70
N LEU A 118 -5.93 -12.16 9.68
CA LEU A 118 -4.98 -12.53 10.72
C LEU A 118 -5.62 -13.53 11.69
N LYS A 119 -4.76 -14.32 12.35
CA LYS A 119 -5.16 -15.23 13.42
C LYS A 119 -5.93 -14.45 14.49
N LYS A 120 -7.08 -14.98 14.88
CA LYS A 120 -7.96 -14.34 15.87
C LYS A 120 -7.22 -14.14 17.19
N ASP A 121 -7.23 -12.91 17.67
CA ASP A 121 -6.79 -12.50 18.99
C ASP A 121 -8.02 -11.96 19.75
N ARG A 122 -8.16 -12.30 21.03
CA ARG A 122 -9.31 -11.86 21.85
C ARG A 122 -9.11 -10.48 22.45
N THR A 123 -7.91 -9.92 22.34
CA THR A 123 -7.50 -8.68 22.99
C THR A 123 -7.37 -7.51 22.03
N VAL A 124 -7.34 -7.76 20.72
CA VAL A 124 -7.21 -6.72 19.68
C VAL A 124 -8.20 -6.92 18.54
N CYS A 125 -8.48 -5.84 17.79
CA CYS A 125 -9.42 -5.85 16.66
C CYS A 125 -10.82 -6.37 17.01
N THR A 126 -11.26 -6.17 18.26
CA THR A 126 -12.57 -6.64 18.73
C THR A 126 -13.73 -5.76 18.25
N GLY A 127 -13.45 -4.54 17.78
CA GLY A 127 -14.38 -3.63 17.14
C GLY A 127 -14.59 -3.87 15.64
N TYR A 128 -14.12 -5.00 15.12
CA TYR A 128 -14.21 -5.37 13.70
C TYR A 128 -15.11 -6.59 13.50
N GLU A 129 -15.59 -6.79 12.27
CA GLU A 129 -16.37 -7.96 11.88
C GLU A 129 -15.68 -9.27 12.29
N ASP A 130 -16.45 -10.21 12.85
CA ASP A 130 -15.99 -11.49 13.40
C ASP A 130 -14.92 -11.41 14.51
N LYS A 131 -14.63 -10.19 15.00
CA LYS A 131 -13.53 -9.87 15.90
C LYS A 131 -12.18 -10.35 15.34
N LYS A 132 -11.90 -9.98 14.09
CA LYS A 132 -10.66 -10.34 13.37
C LYS A 132 -10.07 -9.13 12.66
N CYS A 133 -8.74 -9.02 12.73
CA CYS A 133 -8.01 -8.06 11.91
C CYS A 133 -7.95 -8.55 10.46
N ARG A 134 -8.26 -7.66 9.53
CA ARG A 134 -8.11 -7.89 8.08
C ARG A 134 -7.03 -6.97 7.54
N MET A 135 -6.35 -7.43 6.50
CA MET A 135 -5.38 -6.64 5.77
C MET A 135 -5.48 -6.93 4.28
N TYR A 136 -5.52 -5.87 3.50
CA TYR A 136 -5.72 -5.94 2.06
C TYR A 136 -4.42 -5.59 1.35
N ARG A 137 -4.01 -6.42 0.39
CA ARG A 137 -2.79 -6.22 -0.41
C ARG A 137 -3.13 -6.44 -1.88
N GLY A 138 -2.52 -5.67 -2.78
CA GLY A 138 -2.81 -5.80 -4.22
C GLY A 138 -2.36 -7.17 -4.74
N LYS A 139 -3.25 -7.88 -5.41
CA LYS A 139 -2.99 -9.08 -6.22
C LYS A 139 -3.28 -8.70 -7.67
N LEU A 140 -2.42 -7.87 -8.22
CA LEU A 140 -2.55 -7.29 -9.56
C LEU A 140 -1.22 -6.64 -9.97
N VAL A 141 -1.05 -6.40 -11.26
CA VAL A 141 0.16 -5.76 -11.81
C VAL A 141 0.32 -4.33 -11.28
N GLY A 142 1.40 -4.08 -10.52
CA GLY A 142 1.62 -2.86 -9.73
C GLY A 142 1.47 -3.08 -8.22
N GLY A 143 0.93 -4.23 -7.81
CA GLY A 143 0.75 -4.62 -6.42
C GLY A 143 -0.06 -3.61 -5.61
N THR A 144 0.28 -3.44 -4.33
CA THR A 144 -0.42 -2.52 -3.43
C THR A 144 -0.37 -1.05 -3.88
N SER A 145 0.61 -0.64 -4.70
CA SER A 145 0.65 0.74 -5.22
C SER A 145 -0.55 1.09 -6.11
N ALA A 146 -1.20 0.10 -6.71
CA ALA A 146 -2.39 0.30 -7.53
C ALA A 146 -3.68 0.50 -6.73
N ILE A 147 -3.67 0.23 -5.42
CA ILE A 147 -4.86 0.32 -4.55
C ILE A 147 -4.65 1.16 -3.29
N ASN A 148 -3.43 1.65 -3.03
CA ASN A 148 -3.11 2.42 -1.83
C ASN A 148 -3.75 3.83 -1.82
N ASN A 149 -3.49 4.63 -0.79
CA ASN A 149 -3.91 6.03 -0.71
C ASN A 149 -2.99 7.01 -1.48
N MET A 150 -2.12 6.53 -2.38
CA MET A 150 -1.20 7.30 -3.23
C MET A 150 -0.14 8.15 -2.51
N HIS A 151 -0.05 8.10 -1.18
CA HIS A 151 0.97 8.84 -0.44
C HIS A 151 2.37 8.47 -0.92
N TYR A 152 3.25 9.47 -1.01
CA TYR A 152 4.65 9.26 -1.34
C TYR A 152 5.52 9.97 -0.33
N LEU A 153 6.28 9.18 0.41
CA LEU A 153 7.34 9.67 1.29
C LEU A 153 8.55 8.75 1.15
N ARG A 154 9.72 9.35 1.08
CA ARG A 154 10.99 8.64 1.18
C ARG A 154 11.05 7.91 2.52
N GLY A 155 11.46 6.65 2.49
CA GLY A 155 11.72 5.90 3.72
C GLY A 155 13.05 6.33 4.30
N VAL A 156 13.08 6.60 5.61
CA VAL A 156 14.32 6.89 6.35
C VAL A 156 15.01 5.57 6.67
N TYR A 157 15.96 5.15 5.83
CA TYR A 157 16.75 3.95 6.07
C TYR A 157 18.18 4.12 5.56
N GLU A 158 19.15 4.12 6.48
CA GLU A 158 20.60 4.14 6.25
C GLU A 158 21.16 5.31 5.41
N ASP A 159 22.22 5.95 5.92
CA ASP A 159 23.12 6.93 5.27
C ASP A 159 22.42 7.94 4.31
N ASP A 160 21.89 9.03 4.90
CA ASP A 160 21.00 10.00 4.26
C ASP A 160 21.45 10.44 2.85
N ASN A 161 22.74 10.73 2.64
CA ASN A 161 23.23 11.26 1.36
C ASN A 161 23.21 10.25 0.20
N LYS A 162 23.49 8.96 0.44
CA LYS A 162 23.55 7.95 -0.65
C LYS A 162 22.15 7.49 -1.06
N THR A 163 21.23 7.48 -0.10
CA THR A 163 19.86 7.03 -0.31
C THR A 163 19.06 8.11 -1.05
N ASP A 164 19.34 9.39 -0.83
CA ASP A 164 18.69 10.50 -1.55
C ASP A 164 18.89 10.43 -3.07
N ILE A 165 20.09 10.11 -3.55
CA ILE A 165 20.38 9.98 -5.00
C ILE A 165 19.50 8.89 -5.64
N LEU A 166 19.23 7.79 -4.93
CA LEU A 166 18.38 6.71 -5.44
C LEU A 166 16.93 7.19 -5.60
N TYR A 167 16.41 7.92 -4.60
CA TYR A 167 15.08 8.51 -4.69
C TYR A 167 14.98 9.55 -5.80
N GLU A 168 15.96 10.45 -5.89
CA GLU A 168 16.02 11.45 -6.97
C GLU A 168 15.99 10.79 -8.34
N SER A 169 16.62 9.63 -8.53
CA SER A 169 16.62 8.93 -9.83
C SER A 169 15.24 8.44 -10.32
N ILE A 170 14.24 8.35 -9.44
CA ILE A 170 12.90 7.82 -9.75
C ILE A 170 11.76 8.84 -9.57
N GLU A 171 12.02 9.96 -8.91
CA GLU A 171 11.02 10.99 -8.61
C GLU A 171 10.93 12.04 -9.71
N ASN A 172 9.71 12.54 -9.95
CA ASN A 172 9.44 13.64 -10.87
C ASN A 172 8.30 14.50 -10.31
N TYR A 173 8.66 15.64 -9.71
CA TYR A 173 7.70 16.57 -9.10
C TYR A 173 7.08 17.50 -10.14
N ALA A 174 5.75 17.53 -10.20
CA ALA A 174 4.98 18.38 -11.13
C ALA A 174 5.36 19.87 -11.03
N ASP A 175 5.57 20.35 -9.81
CA ASP A 175 5.86 21.76 -9.49
C ASP A 175 7.36 22.09 -9.48
N ALA A 176 8.23 21.18 -9.94
CA ALA A 176 9.66 21.43 -9.92
C ALA A 176 10.03 22.65 -10.79
N PRO A 177 10.92 23.56 -10.32
CA PRO A 177 11.27 24.76 -11.07
C PRO A 177 11.84 24.41 -12.45
N LYS A 178 11.13 24.79 -13.53
CA LYS A 178 11.50 24.52 -14.94
C LYS A 178 12.91 25.01 -15.34
N LYS A 179 13.54 25.90 -14.56
CA LYS A 179 14.86 26.51 -14.85
C LYS A 179 16.06 25.70 -14.36
N LYS A 180 15.89 24.61 -13.61
CA LYS A 180 17.01 23.72 -13.27
C LYS A 180 17.11 22.61 -14.32
N THR A 181 18.17 22.60 -15.11
CA THR A 181 18.51 21.52 -16.07
C THR A 181 18.74 20.15 -15.41
N ASN A 182 18.80 20.12 -14.07
CA ASN A 182 19.02 18.94 -13.23
C ASN A 182 17.76 18.49 -12.44
N VAL A 183 16.55 18.94 -12.81
CA VAL A 183 15.34 18.35 -12.21
C VAL A 183 15.25 16.88 -12.67
N PRO A 184 15.14 15.90 -11.74
CA PRO A 184 15.10 14.51 -12.14
C PRO A 184 13.86 14.20 -12.99
N LYS A 185 14.07 13.51 -14.11
CA LYS A 185 13.02 12.99 -15.01
C LYS A 185 12.65 11.56 -14.60
N GLY A 186 12.45 11.34 -13.30
CA GLY A 186 12.04 10.04 -12.80
C GLY A 186 10.68 9.59 -13.35
N GLU A 187 10.43 8.29 -13.34
CA GLU A 187 9.20 7.71 -13.86
C GLU A 187 7.99 8.00 -12.95
N ILE A 188 8.22 8.20 -11.65
CA ILE A 188 7.15 8.46 -10.68
C ILE A 188 6.79 9.93 -10.67
N HIS A 189 5.63 10.26 -11.22
CA HIS A 189 5.06 11.60 -11.13
C HIS A 189 4.50 11.86 -9.72
N LEU A 190 4.89 12.98 -9.13
CA LEU A 190 4.48 13.42 -7.80
C LEU A 190 3.81 14.80 -7.87
N GLU A 191 2.61 14.88 -7.33
CA GLU A 191 1.80 16.10 -7.32
C GLU A 191 1.50 16.53 -5.88
N LYS A 192 1.53 17.84 -5.62
CA LYS A 192 0.98 18.42 -4.38
C LYS A 192 -0.43 18.91 -4.67
N VAL A 193 -1.42 18.26 -4.07
CA VAL A 193 -2.83 18.65 -4.24
C VAL A 193 -3.14 19.84 -3.32
N LEU A 194 -2.76 21.04 -3.76
CA LEU A 194 -3.02 22.29 -3.05
C LEU A 194 -4.37 22.92 -3.42
N GLN A 195 -5.00 22.45 -4.50
CA GLN A 195 -6.15 23.13 -5.11
C GLN A 195 -7.46 23.02 -4.30
N ASN A 196 -7.56 22.09 -3.35
CA ASN A 196 -8.73 21.95 -2.47
C ASN A 196 -8.43 22.48 -1.06
N ASN A 197 -8.09 23.76 -0.94
CA ASN A 197 -7.93 24.41 0.35
C ASN A 197 -9.33 24.62 0.98
N THR A 198 -9.90 23.56 1.54
CA THR A 198 -11.16 23.62 2.27
C THR A 198 -10.94 24.42 3.56
N ALA A 199 -11.97 25.13 4.03
CA ALA A 199 -11.91 25.83 5.33
C ALA A 199 -11.41 24.90 6.46
N LEU A 200 -11.83 23.63 6.42
CA LEU A 200 -11.39 22.61 7.37
C LEU A 200 -9.87 22.34 7.36
N ARG A 201 -9.20 22.42 6.22
CA ARG A 201 -7.73 22.25 6.17
C ARG A 201 -7.03 23.36 6.95
N GLY A 202 -7.45 24.62 6.76
CA GLY A 202 -6.97 25.75 7.55
C GLY A 202 -7.25 25.57 9.04
N THR A 203 -8.46 25.12 9.39
CA THR A 203 -8.86 24.78 10.76
C THR A 203 -7.93 23.73 11.39
N LEU A 204 -7.64 22.64 10.69
CA LEU A 204 -6.76 21.58 11.20
C LEU A 204 -5.33 22.08 11.44
N ILE A 205 -4.77 22.84 10.49
CA ILE A 205 -3.43 23.43 10.64
C ILE A 205 -3.39 24.38 11.84
N ALA A 206 -4.38 25.26 11.99
CA ALA A 206 -4.48 26.18 13.11
C ALA A 206 -4.59 25.44 14.45
N ALA A 207 -5.45 24.42 14.54
CA ALA A 207 -5.60 23.62 15.76
C ALA A 207 -4.31 22.85 16.14
N TYR A 208 -3.55 22.37 15.15
CA TYR A 208 -2.22 21.79 15.41
C TYR A 208 -1.20 22.82 15.89
N HIS A 209 -1.22 24.04 15.36
CA HIS A 209 -0.38 25.14 15.85
C HIS A 209 -0.72 25.48 17.31
N GLU A 210 -2.01 25.51 17.67
CA GLU A 210 -2.49 25.71 19.04
C GLU A 210 -2.02 24.59 19.99
N LEU A 211 -1.80 23.36 19.48
CA LEU A 211 -1.16 22.25 20.20
C LEU A 211 0.38 22.26 20.17
N GLY A 212 0.99 23.33 19.65
CA GLY A 212 2.44 23.47 19.57
C GLY A 212 3.11 22.58 18.51
N LEU A 213 2.36 22.09 17.52
CA LEU A 213 2.91 21.34 16.39
C LEU A 213 2.98 22.26 15.17
N SER A 214 4.17 22.74 14.81
CA SER A 214 4.38 23.62 13.66
C SER A 214 4.29 22.89 12.32
N GLU A 215 4.29 23.62 11.22
CA GLU A 215 4.55 23.05 9.90
C GLU A 215 5.93 22.39 9.83
N ALA A 216 6.04 21.29 9.08
CA ALA A 216 7.29 20.54 8.95
C ALA A 216 8.27 21.25 8.00
N HIS A 217 9.54 21.37 8.41
CA HIS A 217 10.61 21.91 7.58
C HIS A 217 11.13 20.89 6.55
N GLU A 218 11.84 21.33 5.51
CA GLU A 218 12.37 20.44 4.45
C GLU A 218 13.18 19.25 4.98
N LYS A 219 13.96 19.46 6.06
CA LYS A 219 14.84 18.44 6.65
C LYS A 219 14.24 17.66 7.81
N SER A 220 13.01 17.97 8.24
CA SER A 220 12.36 17.29 9.36
C SER A 220 10.98 16.81 8.96
N LEU A 221 10.65 15.57 9.32
CA LEU A 221 9.29 15.08 9.14
C LEU A 221 8.36 15.55 10.26
N LEU A 222 8.88 15.94 11.43
CA LEU A 222 8.06 16.40 12.55
C LEU A 222 7.32 17.69 12.18
N GLY A 223 6.03 17.71 12.47
CA GLY A 223 5.14 18.83 12.14
C GLY A 223 3.99 18.41 11.23
N VAL A 224 3.17 19.40 10.89
CA VAL A 224 2.09 19.25 9.91
C VAL A 224 2.65 19.50 8.51
N ARG A 225 2.32 18.64 7.53
CA ARG A 225 2.74 18.84 6.15
C ARG A 225 1.79 18.24 5.13
N HIS A 226 1.90 18.75 3.92
CA HIS A 226 1.35 18.11 2.74
C HIS A 226 2.28 17.01 2.25
N VAL A 227 1.75 15.79 2.14
CA VAL A 227 2.44 14.63 1.59
C VAL A 227 2.18 14.60 0.08
N PRO A 228 3.23 14.57 -0.76
CA PRO A 228 3.06 14.40 -2.20
C PRO A 228 2.30 13.12 -2.53
N LEU A 229 1.47 13.18 -3.57
CA LEU A 229 0.69 12.05 -4.05
C LEU A 229 1.22 11.53 -5.38
N THR A 230 1.15 10.22 -5.58
CA THR A 230 1.38 9.53 -6.86
C THR A 230 0.14 9.61 -7.75
N ILE A 231 -0.20 10.83 -8.16
CA ILE A 231 -1.31 11.16 -9.05
C ILE A 231 -0.73 11.88 -10.27
N LYS A 232 -1.24 11.60 -11.47
CA LYS A 232 -0.85 12.27 -12.70
C LYS A 232 -2.09 12.47 -13.57
N ASP A 233 -2.31 13.70 -14.02
CA ASP A 233 -3.45 14.07 -14.87
C ASP A 233 -4.81 13.65 -14.25
N GLY A 234 -4.92 13.80 -12.93
CA GLY A 234 -6.10 13.45 -12.14
C GLY A 234 -6.36 11.95 -11.94
N GLU A 235 -5.45 11.08 -12.38
CA GLU A 235 -5.53 9.63 -12.19
C GLU A 235 -4.39 9.12 -11.32
N ARG A 236 -4.63 8.00 -10.63
CA ARG A 236 -3.59 7.28 -9.91
C ARG A 236 -2.42 6.93 -10.84
N HIS A 237 -1.21 7.26 -10.40
CA HIS A 237 0.03 6.94 -11.08
C HIS A 237 0.84 5.89 -10.31
N HIS A 238 0.32 4.66 -10.31
CA HIS A 238 0.93 3.53 -9.63
C HIS A 238 2.18 2.99 -10.37
N MET A 239 2.91 2.09 -9.70
CA MET A 239 4.25 1.67 -10.12
C MET A 239 4.28 0.93 -11.46
N ALA A 240 3.26 0.14 -11.79
CA ALA A 240 3.17 -0.49 -13.09
C ALA A 240 2.94 0.53 -14.22
N ARG A 241 2.11 1.57 -13.99
CA ARG A 241 1.92 2.64 -14.97
C ARG A 241 3.21 3.43 -15.19
N ALA A 242 3.95 3.73 -14.12
CA ALA A 242 5.22 4.44 -14.20
C ALA A 242 6.32 3.60 -14.90
N PHE A 243 6.54 2.36 -14.46
CA PHE A 243 7.72 1.58 -14.86
C PHE A 243 7.47 0.53 -15.93
N LEU A 244 6.26 -0.03 -16.06
CA LEU A 244 5.98 -1.08 -17.06
C LEU A 244 5.46 -0.52 -18.39
N THR A 245 4.77 0.62 -18.38
CA THR A 245 4.28 1.27 -19.62
C THR A 245 5.39 1.48 -20.68
N PRO A 246 6.60 1.95 -20.31
CA PRO A 246 7.70 2.09 -21.28
C PRO A 246 8.22 0.76 -21.86
N LEU A 247 7.90 -0.38 -21.24
CA LEU A 247 8.44 -1.69 -21.62
C LEU A 247 7.67 -2.36 -22.75
N LYS A 248 6.50 -1.83 -23.14
CA LYS A 248 5.66 -2.36 -24.24
C LYS A 248 6.43 -2.59 -25.55
N ILE A 249 7.44 -1.77 -25.81
CA ILE A 249 8.22 -1.79 -27.04
C ILE A 249 9.51 -2.62 -26.92
N ARG A 250 9.84 -3.13 -25.72
CA ARG A 250 11.08 -3.87 -25.47
C ARG A 250 10.89 -5.36 -25.76
N SER A 251 11.61 -5.88 -26.74
CA SER A 251 11.51 -7.28 -27.17
C SER A 251 12.13 -8.28 -26.18
N ASN A 252 12.97 -7.82 -25.26
CA ASN A 252 13.65 -8.63 -24.24
C ASN A 252 12.90 -8.71 -22.90
N PHE A 253 11.74 -8.05 -22.78
CA PHE A 253 10.90 -8.06 -21.59
C PHE A 253 9.64 -8.91 -21.80
N PHE A 254 9.31 -9.71 -20.79
CA PHE A 254 8.16 -10.61 -20.79
C PHE A 254 7.39 -10.44 -19.48
N LEU A 255 6.06 -10.33 -19.57
CA LEU A 255 5.16 -10.24 -18.43
C LEU A 255 4.20 -11.42 -18.45
N ALA A 256 4.17 -12.22 -17.39
CA ALA A 256 3.18 -13.28 -17.20
C ALA A 256 2.24 -12.90 -16.05
N LYS A 257 1.03 -12.42 -16.37
CA LYS A 257 0.00 -12.10 -15.36
C LYS A 257 -0.87 -13.34 -15.08
N ASN A 258 -1.73 -13.28 -14.06
CA ASN A 258 -2.56 -14.41 -13.61
C ASN A 258 -1.78 -15.72 -13.38
N THR A 259 -0.47 -15.62 -13.12
CA THR A 259 0.46 -16.74 -13.04
C THR A 259 1.01 -16.84 -11.62
N LEU A 260 0.68 -17.92 -10.92
CA LEU A 260 1.10 -18.13 -9.53
C LEU A 260 2.39 -18.94 -9.45
N VAL A 261 3.44 -18.36 -8.85
CA VAL A 261 4.64 -19.12 -8.48
C VAL A 261 4.34 -20.00 -7.27
N GLN A 262 4.54 -21.32 -7.41
CA GLN A 262 4.22 -22.31 -6.38
C GLN A 262 5.44 -22.71 -5.55
N GLY A 263 6.65 -22.69 -6.14
CA GLY A 263 7.86 -23.11 -5.45
C GLY A 263 9.13 -22.78 -6.22
N ILE A 264 10.23 -22.67 -5.48
CA ILE A 264 11.58 -22.44 -6.01
C ILE A 264 12.26 -23.79 -6.19
N VAL A 265 12.88 -24.00 -7.34
CA VAL A 265 13.59 -25.22 -7.68
C VAL A 265 15.09 -24.97 -7.61
N MET A 266 15.81 -25.84 -6.88
CA MET A 266 17.27 -25.83 -6.77
C MET A 266 17.90 -26.71 -7.87
N ASN A 267 19.13 -26.42 -8.29
CA ASN A 267 19.88 -27.28 -9.22
C ASN A 267 20.13 -28.67 -8.61
N ASP A 268 20.92 -28.68 -7.53
CA ASP A 268 21.35 -29.85 -6.78
C ASP A 268 21.47 -29.43 -5.29
N PRO A 269 21.14 -30.29 -4.31
CA PRO A 269 21.31 -30.02 -2.88
C PRO A 269 22.69 -29.51 -2.45
N LEU A 270 23.77 -29.88 -3.15
CA LEU A 270 25.15 -29.48 -2.85
C LEU A 270 25.49 -28.10 -3.42
N ASP A 271 25.03 -27.80 -4.63
CA ASP A 271 25.35 -26.57 -5.37
C ASP A 271 24.64 -25.34 -4.78
N LYS A 272 23.51 -25.57 -4.08
CA LYS A 272 22.64 -24.56 -3.45
C LYS A 272 22.35 -23.35 -4.36
N ARG A 273 22.33 -23.59 -5.67
CA ARG A 273 22.01 -22.59 -6.69
C ARG A 273 20.57 -22.76 -7.12
N VAL A 274 19.83 -21.66 -7.22
CA VAL A 274 18.48 -21.70 -7.80
C VAL A 274 18.54 -22.03 -9.28
N LYS A 275 17.71 -22.97 -9.71
CA LYS A 275 17.48 -23.32 -11.11
C LYS A 275 16.38 -22.46 -11.72
N GLY A 276 15.28 -22.25 -10.98
CA GLY A 276 14.10 -21.57 -11.49
C GLY A 276 12.90 -21.73 -10.57
N VAL A 277 11.69 -21.63 -11.13
CA VAL A 277 10.42 -21.70 -10.40
C VAL A 277 9.42 -22.62 -11.08
N ASN A 278 8.61 -23.30 -10.26
CA ASN A 278 7.38 -23.93 -10.71
C ASN A 278 6.25 -22.90 -10.65
N VAL A 279 5.48 -22.81 -11.74
CA VAL A 279 4.40 -21.85 -11.91
C VAL A 279 3.11 -22.53 -12.30
N SER A 280 2.00 -21.88 -12.00
CA SER A 280 0.65 -22.35 -12.32
C SER A 280 -0.15 -21.23 -12.99
N LEU A 281 -0.69 -21.52 -14.16
CA LEU A 281 -1.58 -20.64 -14.93
C LEU A 281 -2.80 -21.47 -15.36
N ASP A 282 -4.01 -21.04 -14.99
CA ASP A 282 -5.26 -21.76 -15.33
C ASP A 282 -5.19 -23.28 -15.06
N ASN A 283 -4.61 -23.66 -13.91
CA ASN A 283 -4.33 -25.04 -13.47
C ASN A 283 -3.30 -25.83 -14.31
N HIS A 284 -2.66 -25.20 -15.29
CA HIS A 284 -1.52 -25.75 -16.00
C HIS A 284 -0.24 -25.43 -15.24
N ASN A 285 0.48 -26.46 -14.82
CA ASN A 285 1.74 -26.31 -14.09
C ASN A 285 2.91 -26.51 -15.04
N PHE A 286 3.86 -25.58 -15.03
CA PHE A 286 5.07 -25.66 -15.84
C PHE A 286 6.26 -25.06 -15.10
N PHE A 287 7.46 -25.27 -15.65
CA PHE A 287 8.72 -24.84 -15.04
C PHE A 287 9.35 -23.71 -15.86
N VAL A 288 9.87 -22.69 -15.18
CA VAL A 288 10.63 -21.61 -15.81
C VAL A 288 12.00 -21.48 -15.15
N GLN A 289 13.05 -21.55 -15.96
CA GLN A 289 14.46 -21.53 -15.60
C GLN A 289 15.04 -20.10 -15.58
N ALA A 290 15.85 -19.79 -14.56
CA ALA A 290 16.67 -18.59 -14.48
C ALA A 290 18.15 -18.92 -14.77
N ARG A 291 18.73 -18.28 -15.79
CA ARG A 291 20.16 -18.42 -16.13
C ARG A 291 21.05 -17.62 -15.20
N LYS A 292 20.61 -16.46 -14.73
CA LYS A 292 21.40 -15.58 -13.85
C LYS A 292 20.81 -15.56 -12.45
N GLU A 293 19.68 -14.91 -12.24
CA GLU A 293 19.14 -14.66 -10.89
C GLU A 293 17.61 -14.85 -10.85
N LEU A 294 17.13 -15.42 -9.75
CA LEU A 294 15.72 -15.38 -9.34
C LEU A 294 15.57 -14.30 -8.26
N ILE A 295 14.68 -13.33 -8.46
CA ILE A 295 14.48 -12.21 -7.54
C ILE A 295 13.03 -12.20 -7.05
N LEU A 296 12.84 -12.26 -5.73
CA LEU A 296 11.53 -12.22 -5.10
C LEU A 296 11.13 -10.79 -4.75
N THR A 297 9.96 -10.38 -5.22
CA THR A 297 9.36 -9.05 -5.01
C THR A 297 7.85 -9.16 -4.73
N ALA A 298 7.37 -10.30 -4.21
CA ALA A 298 5.95 -10.59 -3.97
C ALA A 298 5.43 -10.04 -2.62
N GLY A 299 6.25 -9.26 -1.93
CA GLY A 299 5.95 -8.62 -0.66
C GLY A 299 6.19 -9.51 0.57
N PRO A 300 6.14 -8.92 1.78
CA PRO A 300 6.54 -9.61 3.02
C PRO A 300 5.82 -10.93 3.28
N ILE A 301 4.53 -11.02 2.99
CA ILE A 301 3.76 -12.24 3.25
C ILE A 301 4.10 -13.32 2.23
N ASN A 302 4.00 -13.02 0.93
CA ASN A 302 4.12 -14.05 -0.10
C ASN A 302 5.56 -14.50 -0.31
N ASN A 303 6.57 -13.64 -0.13
CA ASN A 303 7.97 -14.08 -0.18
C ASN A 303 8.26 -15.10 0.93
N ALA A 304 7.82 -14.82 2.17
CA ALA A 304 7.99 -15.74 3.28
C ALA A 304 7.22 -17.05 3.05
N LYS A 305 5.97 -16.97 2.58
CA LYS A 305 5.18 -18.15 2.18
C LYS A 305 5.93 -18.98 1.13
N LEU A 306 6.47 -18.34 0.09
CA LEU A 306 7.16 -19.02 -1.00
C LEU A 306 8.43 -19.73 -0.53
N LEU A 307 9.26 -19.09 0.31
CA LEU A 307 10.44 -19.73 0.87
C LEU A 307 10.07 -20.95 1.74
N LEU A 308 9.06 -20.81 2.61
CA LEU A 308 8.57 -21.92 3.45
C LEU A 308 8.06 -23.09 2.59
N LEU A 309 7.30 -22.82 1.54
CA LEU A 309 6.83 -23.85 0.59
C LEU A 309 7.97 -24.51 -0.19
N SER A 310 9.07 -23.78 -0.38
CA SER A 310 10.27 -24.26 -1.07
C SER A 310 11.26 -24.98 -0.15
N GLY A 311 10.85 -25.30 1.09
CA GLY A 311 11.71 -26.01 2.05
C GLY A 311 12.81 -25.14 2.68
N ILE A 312 12.71 -23.82 2.57
CA ILE A 312 13.66 -22.84 3.12
C ILE A 312 13.00 -22.15 4.32
N GLY A 313 13.39 -22.56 5.53
CA GLY A 313 12.72 -22.07 6.75
C GLY A 313 13.09 -22.86 8.00
N PRO A 314 12.37 -22.67 9.13
CA PRO A 314 12.71 -23.35 10.37
C PRO A 314 12.55 -24.88 10.25
N ARG A 315 13.62 -25.63 10.51
CA ARG A 315 13.68 -27.10 10.32
C ARG A 315 12.51 -27.84 10.96
N ASP A 316 12.30 -27.65 12.25
CA ASP A 316 11.27 -28.39 12.99
C ASP A 316 9.86 -28.05 12.49
N TYR A 317 9.66 -26.82 12.03
CA TYR A 317 8.40 -26.37 11.46
C TYR A 317 8.11 -27.07 10.11
N LEU A 318 9.10 -27.15 9.23
CA LEU A 318 9.00 -27.78 7.92
C LEU A 318 8.81 -29.29 8.04
N LEU A 319 9.60 -29.97 8.89
CA LEU A 319 9.50 -31.41 9.12
C LEU A 319 8.13 -31.82 9.66
N LYS A 320 7.58 -31.07 10.63
CA LYS A 320 6.21 -31.31 11.16
C LYS A 320 5.12 -31.21 10.09
N ARG A 321 5.36 -30.42 9.04
CA ARG A 321 4.45 -30.24 7.90
C ARG A 321 4.75 -31.16 6.72
N LYS A 322 5.72 -32.06 6.86
CA LYS A 322 6.17 -32.98 5.79
C LYS A 322 6.65 -32.24 4.54
N ILE A 323 7.20 -31.03 4.70
CA ILE A 323 7.85 -30.29 3.62
C ILE A 323 9.33 -30.69 3.62
N PRO A 324 9.89 -31.17 2.48
CA PRO A 324 11.30 -31.49 2.39
C PRO A 324 12.18 -30.29 2.76
N LEU A 325 13.11 -30.50 3.69
CA LEU A 325 14.02 -29.45 4.13
C LEU A 325 15.11 -29.23 3.07
N VAL A 326 15.15 -28.03 2.50
CA VAL A 326 16.26 -27.56 1.65
C VAL A 326 17.30 -26.84 2.49
N LEU A 327 16.86 -25.92 3.35
CA LEU A 327 17.76 -25.15 4.21
C LEU A 327 17.06 -24.72 5.50
N ASN A 328 17.72 -24.96 6.64
CA ASN A 328 17.25 -24.46 7.93
C ASN A 328 17.53 -22.96 8.05
N MET A 329 16.49 -22.14 8.00
CA MET A 329 16.54 -20.69 8.18
C MET A 329 15.47 -20.25 9.18
N PRO A 330 15.78 -20.18 10.49
CA PRO A 330 14.78 -19.93 11.53
C PRO A 330 14.15 -18.53 11.46
N GLY A 331 14.79 -17.57 10.79
CA GLY A 331 14.28 -16.21 10.59
C GLY A 331 13.19 -16.07 9.52
N VAL A 332 13.00 -17.06 8.64
CA VAL A 332 12.01 -16.96 7.55
C VAL A 332 10.59 -16.88 8.12
N GLY A 333 9.86 -15.83 7.74
CA GLY A 333 8.50 -15.57 8.20
C GLY A 333 8.42 -14.98 9.61
N LYS A 334 9.55 -14.65 10.26
CA LYS A 334 9.60 -13.97 11.56
C LYS A 334 9.75 -12.47 11.37
N ASN A 335 9.64 -11.70 12.46
CA ASN A 335 9.86 -10.25 12.45
C ASN A 335 8.92 -9.48 11.48
N LEU A 336 7.71 -10.00 11.23
CA LEU A 336 6.73 -9.27 10.43
C LEU A 336 6.23 -8.08 11.24
N LYS A 337 6.51 -6.85 10.79
CA LYS A 337 6.08 -5.62 11.43
C LYS A 337 4.99 -4.93 10.62
N PHE A 338 4.09 -4.26 11.33
CA PHE A 338 2.92 -3.57 10.77
C PHE A 338 2.89 -2.15 11.31
N HIS A 339 2.67 -1.15 10.47
CA HIS A 339 2.07 0.08 10.98
C HIS A 339 0.68 -0.24 11.53
N LEU A 340 0.43 0.18 12.78
CA LEU A 340 -0.84 -0.04 13.47
C LEU A 340 -1.62 1.26 13.48
N ALA A 341 -2.86 1.22 12.98
CA ALA A 341 -3.72 2.38 12.87
C ALA A 341 -4.92 2.30 13.83
N VAL A 342 -5.34 3.44 14.36
CA VAL A 342 -6.52 3.58 15.24
C VAL A 342 -7.33 4.78 14.74
N PRO A 343 -8.54 4.59 14.21
CA PRO A 343 -9.38 5.69 13.77
C PRO A 343 -10.04 6.35 14.98
N LEU A 344 -9.99 7.67 15.05
CA LEU A 344 -10.74 8.51 15.98
C LEU A 344 -11.80 9.27 15.18
N PHE A 345 -13.04 9.27 15.66
CA PHE A 345 -14.15 9.96 15.01
C PHE A 345 -14.53 11.19 15.81
N PHE A 346 -14.64 12.32 15.13
CA PHE A 346 -15.10 13.59 15.69
C PHE A 346 -16.34 14.04 14.92
N THR A 347 -17.27 14.68 15.60
CA THR A 347 -18.45 15.31 15.00
C THR A 347 -18.30 16.82 15.02
N SER A 348 -18.99 17.52 14.12
CA SER A 348 -19.10 18.98 14.15
C SER A 348 -20.44 19.46 13.59
N ASN A 349 -20.86 20.64 14.04
CA ASN A 349 -22.09 21.29 13.60
C ASN A 349 -21.88 22.16 12.34
N LEU A 350 -20.81 21.94 11.59
CA LEU A 350 -20.64 22.53 10.27
C LEU A 350 -21.83 22.16 9.38
N ASN A 351 -22.48 23.17 8.80
CA ASN A 351 -23.66 22.99 7.97
C ASN A 351 -23.25 22.75 6.50
N GLU A 352 -22.61 21.61 6.25
CA GLU A 352 -22.17 21.19 4.92
C GLU A 352 -22.83 19.86 4.53
N ASP A 353 -23.97 19.94 3.85
CA ASP A 353 -24.64 18.79 3.26
C ASP A 353 -23.97 18.34 1.96
N GLN A 354 -23.88 17.03 1.74
CA GLN A 354 -23.61 16.51 0.41
C GLN A 354 -24.90 16.50 -0.40
N THR A 355 -25.00 17.34 -1.43
CA THR A 355 -26.19 17.37 -2.30
C THR A 355 -26.05 16.39 -3.47
N GLU A 356 -27.17 15.98 -4.04
CA GLU A 356 -27.17 15.15 -5.26
C GLU A 356 -26.55 15.91 -6.45
N THR A 357 -26.76 17.22 -6.52
CA THR A 357 -26.15 18.10 -7.52
C THR A 357 -24.63 18.12 -7.41
N ASP A 358 -24.08 18.19 -6.19
CA ASP A 358 -22.62 18.15 -5.99
C ASP A 358 -22.03 16.85 -6.53
N PHE A 359 -22.68 15.72 -6.23
CA PHE A 359 -22.23 14.42 -6.70
C PHE A 359 -22.26 14.31 -8.23
N ILE A 360 -23.32 14.81 -8.88
CA ILE A 360 -23.44 14.85 -10.34
C ILE A 360 -22.35 15.74 -10.94
N GLN A 361 -22.10 16.91 -10.34
CA GLN A 361 -21.09 17.85 -10.81
C GLN A 361 -19.66 17.28 -10.67
N ASP A 362 -19.35 16.65 -9.53
CA ASP A 362 -18.07 15.98 -9.30
C ASP A 362 -17.86 14.83 -10.29
N THR A 363 -18.91 14.04 -10.54
CA THR A 363 -18.89 12.97 -11.54
C THR A 363 -18.61 13.51 -12.93
N PHE A 364 -19.33 14.56 -13.35
CA PHE A 364 -19.14 15.19 -14.66
C PHE A 364 -17.73 15.78 -14.80
N ASN A 365 -17.28 16.54 -13.82
CA ASN A 365 -15.95 17.14 -13.78
C ASN A 365 -14.85 16.09 -13.94
N TYR A 366 -14.98 14.98 -13.22
CA TYR A 366 -13.99 13.91 -13.29
C TYR A 366 -14.04 13.17 -14.63
N VAL A 367 -15.21 12.76 -15.09
CA VAL A 367 -15.38 11.97 -16.32
C VAL A 367 -14.92 12.75 -17.55
N MET A 368 -15.20 14.05 -17.61
CA MET A 368 -14.89 14.90 -18.76
C MET A 368 -13.47 15.48 -18.69
N TYR A 369 -13.03 15.91 -17.51
CA TYR A 369 -11.83 16.73 -17.36
C TYR A 369 -10.76 16.15 -16.41
N ARG A 370 -11.08 15.09 -15.65
CA ARG A 370 -10.20 14.51 -14.61
C ARG A 370 -9.84 15.53 -13.52
N ILE A 371 -10.79 16.36 -13.14
CA ILE A 371 -10.67 17.35 -12.06
C ILE A 371 -11.78 17.15 -11.01
N GLY A 372 -11.68 17.86 -9.89
CA GLY A 372 -12.68 17.85 -8.82
C GLY A 372 -12.43 16.74 -7.78
N ASN A 373 -13.41 16.49 -6.91
CA ASN A 373 -13.21 15.68 -5.71
C ASN A 373 -12.77 14.23 -5.96
N PHE A 374 -13.04 13.69 -7.15
CA PHE A 374 -12.62 12.33 -7.52
C PHE A 374 -11.16 12.22 -7.98
N SER A 375 -10.50 13.33 -8.35
CA SER A 375 -9.13 13.32 -8.86
C SER A 375 -8.04 13.35 -7.78
N HIS A 376 -8.42 13.27 -6.50
CA HIS A 376 -7.48 13.23 -5.36
C HIS A 376 -8.10 12.50 -4.16
N THR A 377 -7.42 12.51 -2.99
CA THR A 377 -7.82 11.80 -1.76
C THR A 377 -8.44 12.71 -0.70
N GLY A 378 -9.13 13.77 -1.10
CA GLY A 378 -9.69 14.75 -0.17
C GLY A 378 -8.59 15.50 0.60
N ILE A 379 -8.69 15.52 1.93
CA ILE A 379 -7.72 16.15 2.84
C ILE A 379 -6.64 15.18 3.35
N ASN A 380 -6.61 13.94 2.84
CA ASN A 380 -5.74 12.88 3.38
C ASN A 380 -4.25 13.17 3.21
N ASP A 381 -3.87 13.99 2.22
CA ASP A 381 -2.49 14.44 2.00
C ASP A 381 -1.98 15.37 3.12
N LEU A 382 -2.86 15.99 3.90
CA LEU A 382 -2.45 16.70 5.11
C LEU A 382 -2.16 15.67 6.20
N VAL A 383 -0.90 15.58 6.63
CA VAL A 383 -0.46 14.61 7.64
C VAL A 383 0.26 15.34 8.77
N ALA A 384 -0.14 15.05 10.00
CA ALA A 384 0.55 15.53 11.19
C ALA A 384 1.48 14.44 11.72
N PHE A 385 2.78 14.68 11.66
CA PHE A 385 3.81 13.80 12.21
C PHE A 385 4.22 14.30 13.58
N MET A 386 4.07 13.45 14.58
CA MET A 386 4.39 13.79 15.96
C MET A 386 5.21 12.68 16.60
N SER A 387 5.78 13.03 17.75
CA SER A 387 6.37 12.04 18.62
C SER A 387 5.75 12.08 20.01
N THR A 388 5.67 10.90 20.61
CA THR A 388 5.23 10.67 21.99
C THR A 388 6.40 10.35 22.92
N GLU A 389 7.63 10.51 22.44
CA GLU A 389 8.87 10.29 23.19
C GLU A 389 9.43 11.65 23.70
N PRO A 390 10.13 11.67 24.86
CA PRO A 390 10.56 12.92 25.50
C PRO A 390 11.66 13.71 24.76
N TYR A 391 12.39 13.12 23.79
CA TYR A 391 13.44 13.82 23.00
C TYR A 391 13.52 13.32 21.55
N PRO A 392 12.54 13.65 20.69
CA PRO A 392 12.42 12.98 19.42
C PRO A 392 13.02 13.77 18.26
N ASN A 393 13.91 13.13 17.50
CA ASN A 393 14.38 13.63 16.20
C ASN A 393 13.59 13.03 15.02
N ILE A 394 12.75 12.02 15.28
CA ILE A 394 12.01 11.25 14.28
C ILE A 394 10.59 10.99 14.83
N PRO A 395 9.52 11.15 14.02
CA PRO A 395 8.17 10.83 14.46
C PRO A 395 7.98 9.33 14.69
N ASN A 396 7.21 8.97 15.72
CA ASN A 396 6.71 7.61 15.92
C ASN A 396 5.19 7.51 15.66
N ILE A 397 4.51 8.65 15.43
CA ILE A 397 3.08 8.75 15.13
C ILE A 397 2.87 9.62 13.89
N ALA A 398 2.01 9.15 12.98
CA ALA A 398 1.36 9.99 11.96
C ALA A 398 -0.13 10.09 12.26
N VAL A 399 -0.74 11.22 11.91
CA VAL A 399 -2.19 11.41 11.94
C VAL A 399 -2.68 11.74 10.54
N PHE A 400 -3.50 10.84 10.00
CA PHE A 400 -4.13 11.00 8.69
C PHE A 400 -5.56 11.51 8.84
N HIS A 401 -5.98 12.38 7.94
CA HIS A 401 -7.25 13.09 8.04
C HIS A 401 -8.21 12.63 6.95
N ASN A 402 -9.47 12.43 7.32
CA ASN A 402 -10.56 12.28 6.36
C ASN A 402 -11.75 13.10 6.86
N TYR A 403 -12.54 13.59 5.91
CA TYR A 403 -13.67 14.46 6.18
C TYR A 403 -14.85 14.01 5.35
N PHE A 404 -16.02 13.94 6.00
CA PHE A 404 -17.27 13.50 5.42
C PHE A 404 -18.35 14.51 5.76
N LYS A 405 -19.01 15.01 4.72
CA LYS A 405 -20.15 15.94 4.82
C LYS A 405 -21.36 15.26 5.46
N ILE A 406 -22.38 16.03 5.83
CA ILE A 406 -23.65 15.47 6.29
C ILE A 406 -24.25 14.61 5.16
N GLY A 407 -24.62 13.37 5.50
CA GLY A 407 -25.19 12.41 4.55
C GLY A 407 -24.22 11.87 3.50
N ASP A 408 -22.90 11.94 3.74
CA ASP A 408 -21.90 11.55 2.74
C ASP A 408 -21.93 10.05 2.43
N ARG A 409 -22.22 9.71 1.17
CA ARG A 409 -22.32 8.32 0.71
C ARG A 409 -20.99 7.56 0.79
N MET A 410 -19.86 8.26 0.76
CA MET A 410 -18.52 7.64 0.82
C MET A 410 -18.16 7.16 2.23
N LEU A 411 -18.74 7.74 3.28
CA LEU A 411 -18.44 7.36 4.67
C LEU A 411 -18.76 5.89 4.93
N LYS A 412 -19.93 5.41 4.47
CA LYS A 412 -20.31 4.01 4.65
C LYS A 412 -19.31 3.05 3.99
N ILE A 413 -18.91 3.36 2.75
CA ILE A 413 -17.95 2.54 1.99
C ILE A 413 -16.60 2.48 2.71
N TRP A 414 -16.17 3.60 3.30
CA TRP A 414 -14.98 3.67 4.14
C TRP A 414 -15.05 2.76 5.37
N LEU A 415 -16.15 2.85 6.14
CA LEU A 415 -16.33 2.08 7.37
C LEU A 415 -16.43 0.57 7.10
N GLU A 416 -17.11 0.19 6.01
CA GLU A 416 -17.20 -1.20 5.53
C GLU A 416 -15.86 -1.69 4.97
N GLY A 417 -15.11 -0.84 4.28
CA GLY A 417 -13.75 -1.13 3.81
C GLY A 417 -12.76 -1.41 4.96
N LEU A 418 -12.93 -0.73 6.10
CA LEU A 418 -12.21 -1.05 7.34
C LEU A 418 -12.72 -2.34 8.01
N SER A 419 -13.87 -2.87 7.58
CA SER A 419 -14.53 -4.04 8.17
C SER A 419 -14.87 -3.86 9.65
N LEU A 420 -15.33 -2.67 10.01
CA LEU A 420 -15.79 -2.35 11.36
C LEU A 420 -17.04 -3.15 11.72
N ASP A 421 -17.24 -3.44 13.01
CA ASP A 421 -18.45 -4.11 13.49
C ASP A 421 -19.70 -3.32 13.03
N PRO A 422 -20.73 -3.97 12.46
CA PRO A 422 -21.91 -3.29 11.93
C PRO A 422 -22.62 -2.38 12.92
N LYS A 423 -22.52 -2.63 14.23
CA LYS A 423 -23.09 -1.74 15.26
C LYS A 423 -22.34 -0.42 15.35
N ILE A 424 -21.01 -0.46 15.22
CA ILE A 424 -20.17 0.74 15.17
C ILE A 424 -20.46 1.52 13.89
N VAL A 425 -20.53 0.83 12.73
CA VAL A 425 -20.90 1.44 11.45
C VAL A 425 -22.24 2.16 11.55
N THR A 426 -23.26 1.48 12.07
CA THR A 426 -24.62 2.05 12.22
C THR A 426 -24.61 3.28 13.13
N ASN A 427 -23.83 3.27 14.22
CA ASN A 427 -23.75 4.40 15.14
C ASN A 427 -23.13 5.64 14.46
N ILE A 428 -22.01 5.46 13.75
CA ILE A 428 -21.32 6.53 13.03
C ILE A 428 -22.22 7.09 11.91
N MET A 429 -22.87 6.23 11.12
CA MET A 429 -23.77 6.66 10.05
C MET A 429 -24.96 7.48 10.57
N LYS A 430 -25.54 7.09 11.71
CA LYS A 430 -26.64 7.85 12.35
C LYS A 430 -26.20 9.24 12.81
N ALA A 431 -24.97 9.40 13.28
CA ALA A 431 -24.44 10.73 13.59
C ALA A 431 -24.25 11.55 12.30
N ASN A 432 -23.78 10.91 11.23
CA ASN A 432 -23.55 11.57 9.95
C ASN A 432 -24.83 12.06 9.24
N GLU A 433 -26.01 11.56 9.62
CA GLU A 433 -27.30 12.10 9.15
C GLU A 433 -27.55 13.56 9.59
N LYS A 434 -26.81 14.06 10.60
CA LYS A 434 -27.04 15.38 11.20
C LYS A 434 -25.77 16.21 11.39
N GLN A 435 -24.61 15.59 11.37
CA GLN A 435 -23.33 16.22 11.66
C GLN A 435 -22.27 15.77 10.67
N VAL A 436 -21.31 16.64 10.39
CA VAL A 436 -20.12 16.24 9.64
C VAL A 436 -19.28 15.28 10.48
N ILE A 437 -18.58 14.35 9.82
CA ILE A 437 -17.66 13.42 10.48
C ILE A 437 -16.23 13.75 10.05
N ILE A 438 -15.36 14.00 11.03
CA ILE A 438 -13.92 14.14 10.85
C ILE A 438 -13.26 12.90 11.44
N MET A 439 -12.56 12.13 10.60
CA MET A 439 -11.83 10.94 11.03
C MET A 439 -10.34 11.23 11.10
N LEU A 440 -9.79 11.22 12.32
CA LEU A 440 -8.37 11.37 12.61
C LEU A 440 -7.77 9.99 12.89
N THR A 441 -6.99 9.45 11.96
CA THR A 441 -6.40 8.12 12.11
C THR A 441 -5.00 8.22 12.67
N LEU A 442 -4.82 7.81 13.93
CA LEU A 442 -3.51 7.66 14.54
C LEU A 442 -2.81 6.46 13.89
N THR A 443 -1.55 6.58 13.51
CA THR A 443 -0.76 5.47 12.96
C THR A 443 0.59 5.38 13.65
N LEU A 444 0.85 4.23 14.27
CA LEU A 444 2.14 3.90 14.89
C LEU A 444 3.15 3.53 13.81
N LEU A 445 4.16 4.38 13.62
CA LEU A 445 5.14 4.27 12.54
C LEU A 445 6.32 3.34 12.91
N ARG A 446 6.61 3.19 14.20
CA ARG A 446 7.80 2.49 14.70
C ARG A 446 7.44 1.38 15.70
N PRO A 447 6.65 0.37 15.27
CA PRO A 447 6.19 -0.71 16.15
C PRO A 447 7.37 -1.54 16.68
N GLN A 448 7.32 -1.89 17.96
CA GLN A 448 8.25 -2.80 18.61
C GLN A 448 7.74 -4.25 18.56
N SER A 449 6.43 -4.46 18.64
CA SER A 449 5.79 -5.76 18.42
C SER A 449 6.18 -6.37 17.08
N THR A 450 6.21 -7.71 17.05
CA THR A 450 6.54 -8.48 15.85
C THR A 450 5.60 -9.66 15.69
N GLY A 451 5.07 -9.79 14.49
CA GLY A 451 4.27 -10.91 14.03
C GLY A 451 5.08 -11.93 13.25
N GLU A 452 4.36 -12.89 12.68
CA GLU A 452 4.92 -13.96 11.87
C GLU A 452 3.97 -14.45 10.76
N VAL A 453 4.57 -15.01 9.71
CA VAL A 453 3.90 -15.67 8.59
C VAL A 453 4.11 -17.18 8.71
N LYS A 454 3.03 -17.93 8.71
CA LYS A 454 3.02 -19.40 8.69
C LYS A 454 2.21 -19.90 7.50
N LEU A 455 2.56 -21.08 7.00
CA LEU A 455 1.72 -21.85 6.10
C LEU A 455 0.44 -22.30 6.80
N ASN A 456 -0.64 -22.26 6.03
CA ASN A 456 -1.91 -22.88 6.38
C ASN A 456 -1.93 -24.37 5.99
N ASP A 457 -3.04 -25.07 6.24
CA ASP A 457 -3.13 -26.51 6.00
C ASP A 457 -3.33 -26.85 4.51
N THR A 458 -3.84 -25.92 3.70
CA THR A 458 -4.05 -26.12 2.25
C THR A 458 -2.82 -25.85 1.39
N HIS A 459 -1.65 -25.60 2.02
CA HIS A 459 -0.36 -25.37 1.37
C HIS A 459 -0.40 -24.26 0.30
N PHE A 460 -0.35 -24.64 -0.97
CA PHE A 460 -0.15 -23.73 -2.11
C PHE A 460 -1.41 -22.90 -2.40
N HIS A 461 -2.59 -23.49 -2.25
CA HIS A 461 -3.87 -22.94 -2.73
C HIS A 461 -4.62 -22.03 -1.75
N GLY A 462 -4.09 -21.77 -0.55
CA GLY A 462 -4.77 -20.91 0.43
C GLY A 462 -3.93 -19.79 1.03
N SER A 463 -4.62 -18.91 1.74
CA SER A 463 -4.00 -17.79 2.47
C SER A 463 -3.13 -18.29 3.62
N PRO A 464 -1.91 -17.76 3.79
CA PRO A 464 -1.07 -18.12 4.93
C PRO A 464 -1.73 -17.71 6.24
N ASN A 465 -1.39 -18.40 7.32
CA ASN A 465 -1.76 -18.00 8.67
C ASN A 465 -0.81 -16.89 9.13
N ILE A 466 -1.35 -15.69 9.34
CA ILE A 466 -0.59 -14.52 9.77
C ILE A 466 -0.91 -14.24 11.22
N GLU A 467 0.11 -14.21 12.07
CA GLU A 467 -0.03 -13.89 13.49
C GLU A 467 0.54 -12.49 13.73
N GLY A 468 -0.27 -11.55 14.22
CA GLY A 468 0.13 -10.14 14.36
C GLY A 468 0.88 -9.82 15.66
N HIS A 469 0.48 -10.44 16.77
CA HIS A 469 1.00 -10.19 18.13
C HIS A 469 1.06 -8.69 18.51
N PHE A 470 -0.01 -7.95 18.22
CA PHE A 470 -0.04 -6.51 18.49
C PHE A 470 0.03 -6.23 19.99
N PHE A 471 0.83 -5.23 20.39
CA PHE A 471 1.06 -4.85 21.79
C PHE A 471 1.68 -5.95 22.66
N SER A 472 2.33 -6.94 22.04
CA SER A 472 3.10 -7.98 22.74
C SER A 472 4.53 -7.55 23.07
N ASP A 473 4.91 -6.28 22.81
CA ASP A 473 6.27 -5.82 23.05
C ASP A 473 6.56 -5.82 24.57
N PRO A 474 7.76 -6.26 25.01
CA PRO A 474 8.00 -6.54 26.43
C PRO A 474 7.81 -5.34 27.37
N ILE A 475 7.98 -4.13 26.86
CA ILE A 475 7.92 -2.88 27.64
C ILE A 475 6.52 -2.23 27.52
N GLY A 476 5.67 -2.68 26.59
CA GLY A 476 4.35 -2.09 26.32
C GLY A 476 4.41 -0.70 25.67
N SER A 477 5.54 -0.40 25.01
CA SER A 477 5.83 0.88 24.35
C SER A 477 4.87 1.19 23.20
N ASP A 478 4.41 0.19 22.45
CA ASP A 478 3.51 0.40 21.31
C ASP A 478 2.14 0.91 21.77
N LEU A 479 1.58 0.28 22.80
CA LEU A 479 0.30 0.69 23.38
C LEU A 479 0.42 2.04 24.09
N LEU A 480 1.54 2.29 24.77
CA LEU A 480 1.81 3.56 25.44
C LEU A 480 1.90 4.70 24.43
N ALA A 481 2.60 4.52 23.32
CA ALA A 481 2.71 5.51 22.25
C ALA A 481 1.33 5.90 21.70
N LEU A 482 0.49 4.91 21.35
CA LEU A 482 -0.87 5.20 20.87
C LEU A 482 -1.77 5.83 21.95
N THR A 483 -1.59 5.48 23.22
CA THR A 483 -2.34 6.10 24.33
C THR A 483 -1.96 7.58 24.51
N ASN A 484 -0.65 7.89 24.43
CA ASN A 484 -0.16 9.26 24.48
C ASN A 484 -0.61 10.07 23.26
N ALA A 485 -0.58 9.45 22.07
CA ALA A 485 -1.07 10.05 20.83
C ALA A 485 -2.57 10.37 20.92
N PHE A 486 -3.37 9.42 21.41
CA PHE A 486 -4.80 9.62 21.66
C PHE A 486 -5.01 10.83 22.56
N SER A 487 -4.33 10.89 23.72
CA SER A 487 -4.49 12.01 24.65
C SER A 487 -4.12 13.35 24.00
N ARG A 488 -3.05 13.39 23.20
CA ARG A 488 -2.61 14.62 22.52
C ARG A 488 -3.58 15.06 21.42
N VAL A 489 -4.06 14.14 20.59
CA VAL A 489 -5.00 14.45 19.50
C VAL A 489 -6.39 14.77 20.04
N ASN A 490 -6.84 14.10 21.10
CA ASN A 490 -8.11 14.41 21.74
C ASN A 490 -8.15 15.84 22.32
N LYS A 491 -7.01 16.38 22.79
CA LYS A 491 -6.90 17.78 23.23
C LYS A 491 -7.15 18.81 22.12
N LEU A 492 -7.18 18.41 20.84
CA LEU A 492 -7.60 19.32 19.77
C LEU A 492 -8.99 19.88 20.03
N GLN A 493 -9.92 19.11 20.62
CA GLN A 493 -11.28 19.59 20.93
C GLN A 493 -11.30 20.75 21.93
N ASP A 494 -10.26 20.90 22.75
CA ASP A 494 -10.13 21.97 23.72
C ASP A 494 -9.51 23.25 23.11
N SER A 495 -9.07 23.18 21.86
CA SER A 495 -8.45 24.28 21.14
C SER A 495 -9.50 25.33 20.73
N PRO A 496 -9.19 26.65 20.79
CA PRO A 496 -10.12 27.69 20.37
C PRO A 496 -10.72 27.44 18.98
N THR A 497 -9.91 26.97 18.04
CA THR A 497 -10.34 26.70 16.67
C THR A 497 -11.38 25.55 16.60
N PHE A 498 -11.20 24.46 17.35
CA PHE A 498 -12.18 23.36 17.36
C PHE A 498 -13.44 23.72 18.14
N GLN A 499 -13.31 24.44 19.26
CA GLN A 499 -14.46 24.90 20.06
C GLN A 499 -15.37 25.82 19.25
N GLN A 500 -14.83 26.71 18.43
CA GLN A 500 -15.62 27.57 17.54
C GLN A 500 -16.50 26.78 16.56
N LEU A 501 -16.05 25.61 16.14
CA LEU A 501 -16.76 24.74 15.20
C LEU A 501 -17.49 23.59 15.89
N ASN A 502 -17.51 23.55 17.23
CA ASN A 502 -18.03 22.46 18.04
C ASN A 502 -17.52 21.10 17.57
N ILE A 503 -16.21 20.99 17.30
CA ILE A 503 -15.58 19.72 16.92
C ILE A 503 -15.28 18.92 18.20
N GLU A 504 -15.98 17.81 18.40
CA GLU A 504 -15.91 17.01 19.62
C GLU A 504 -15.66 15.53 19.33
N PHE A 505 -14.95 14.84 20.23
CA PHE A 505 -14.69 13.40 20.09
C PHE A 505 -15.97 12.59 20.31
N MET A 506 -16.27 11.70 19.36
CA MET A 506 -17.52 10.94 19.32
C MET A 506 -17.44 9.64 20.11
N ASP A 507 -18.46 9.36 20.94
CA ASP A 507 -18.65 8.01 21.52
C ASP A 507 -19.30 7.06 20.52
N ILE A 508 -18.47 6.34 19.76
CA ILE A 508 -18.91 5.38 18.74
C ILE A 508 -19.47 4.06 19.30
N VAL A 509 -19.60 3.93 20.63
CA VAL A 509 -20.16 2.77 21.33
C VAL A 509 -19.44 1.45 20.98
N VAL A 510 -18.16 1.36 21.34
CA VAL A 510 -17.39 0.12 21.18
C VAL A 510 -17.90 -0.95 22.16
N PRO A 511 -18.47 -2.09 21.68
CA PRO A 511 -19.19 -3.03 22.55
C PRO A 511 -18.39 -3.55 23.75
N ASP A 512 -17.11 -3.88 23.56
CA ASP A 512 -16.26 -4.47 24.59
C ASP A 512 -15.76 -3.42 25.61
N CYS A 513 -15.98 -2.12 25.37
CA CYS A 513 -15.45 -1.02 26.20
C CYS A 513 -16.49 -0.29 27.06
N ARG A 514 -17.77 -0.69 27.00
CA ARG A 514 -18.88 0.01 27.68
C ARG A 514 -18.81 0.00 29.21
N ASN A 515 -18.02 -0.90 29.79
CA ASN A 515 -17.86 -1.00 31.24
C ASN A 515 -16.94 0.10 31.81
N TYR A 516 -16.32 0.90 30.97
CA TYR A 516 -15.46 2.01 31.38
C TYR A 516 -16.15 3.34 31.11
N ALA A 517 -15.97 4.30 32.02
CA ALA A 517 -16.43 5.67 31.78
C ALA A 517 -15.76 6.23 30.51
N PHE A 518 -16.55 6.90 29.68
CA PHE A 518 -16.09 7.51 28.43
C PHE A 518 -14.87 8.42 28.67
N CYS A 519 -13.88 8.35 27.78
CA CYS A 519 -12.59 9.05 27.89
C CYS A 519 -11.74 8.78 29.15
N SER A 520 -12.11 7.85 30.03
CA SER A 520 -11.22 7.39 31.10
C SER A 520 -10.01 6.63 30.53
N ILE A 521 -8.90 6.57 31.26
CA ILE A 521 -7.69 5.84 30.82
C ILE A 521 -7.97 4.35 30.48
N HIS A 522 -8.93 3.73 31.19
CA HIS A 522 -9.34 2.35 30.92
C HIS A 522 -10.15 2.25 29.63
N TYR A 523 -11.06 3.20 29.38
CA TYR A 523 -11.78 3.30 28.11
C TYR A 523 -10.81 3.49 26.95
N VAL A 524 -9.86 4.42 27.06
CA VAL A 524 -8.89 4.72 25.99
C VAL A 524 -8.06 3.49 25.63
N LYS A 525 -7.52 2.78 26.63
CA LYS A 525 -6.76 1.54 26.39
C LYS A 525 -7.63 0.46 25.74
N CYS A 526 -8.88 0.31 26.18
CA CYS A 526 -9.83 -0.62 25.57
C CYS A 526 -10.17 -0.23 24.12
N TYR A 527 -10.43 1.06 23.88
CA TYR A 527 -10.73 1.61 22.57
C TYR A 527 -9.58 1.35 21.59
N ILE A 528 -8.35 1.71 21.97
CA ILE A 528 -7.16 1.48 21.12
C ILE A 528 -7.03 0.01 20.76
N LYS A 529 -7.13 -0.88 21.75
CA LYS A 529 -7.07 -2.33 21.51
C LYS A 529 -8.19 -2.83 20.61
N SER A 530 -9.41 -2.34 20.81
CA SER A 530 -10.59 -2.79 20.05
C SER A 530 -10.59 -2.27 18.62
N MET A 531 -10.17 -1.02 18.42
CA MET A 531 -10.21 -0.28 17.16
C MET A 531 -8.88 -0.28 16.41
N VAL A 532 -7.82 -0.90 16.92
CA VAL A 532 -6.57 -1.06 16.16
C VAL A 532 -6.78 -1.96 14.94
N TYR A 533 -6.16 -1.59 13.82
CA TYR A 533 -6.02 -2.46 12.66
C TYR A 533 -4.61 -2.36 12.07
N PRO A 534 -4.11 -3.43 11.44
CA PRO A 534 -2.89 -3.36 10.65
C PRO A 534 -3.16 -2.63 9.35
N THR A 535 -2.30 -1.67 9.00
CA THR A 535 -2.31 -1.12 7.65
C THR A 535 -1.65 -2.10 6.67
N SER A 536 -1.75 -1.83 5.37
CA SER A 536 -1.06 -2.58 4.32
C SER A 536 0.46 -2.35 4.30
N ASP A 537 0.98 -1.47 5.15
CA ASP A 537 2.40 -1.10 5.27
C ASP A 537 3.10 -2.03 6.26
N ILE A 538 3.66 -3.10 5.68
CA ILE A 538 4.30 -4.20 6.39
C ILE A 538 5.73 -4.41 5.93
N ALA A 539 6.56 -4.98 6.79
CA ALA A 539 7.96 -5.26 6.49
C ALA A 539 8.54 -6.41 7.32
N GLY A 540 9.74 -6.86 6.96
CA GLY A 540 10.66 -7.56 7.88
C GLY A 540 10.52 -9.05 8.01
N SER A 541 9.63 -9.69 7.24
CA SER A 541 9.43 -11.13 7.24
C SER A 541 10.66 -11.95 6.78
N LEU A 542 11.63 -11.31 6.11
CA LEU A 542 12.87 -11.87 5.56
C LEU A 542 14.05 -10.93 5.85
N LYS A 543 14.14 -10.50 7.12
CA LYS A 543 15.09 -9.51 7.63
C LYS A 543 16.50 -9.60 7.01
N ARG A 544 17.00 -8.47 6.52
CA ARG A 544 18.41 -8.25 6.16
C ARG A 544 19.24 -7.99 7.40
N GLY A 545 20.46 -8.53 7.46
CA GLY A 545 21.36 -8.28 8.59
C GLY A 545 22.81 -8.69 8.35
N PRO A 546 23.72 -8.33 9.27
CA PRO A 546 25.15 -8.71 9.22
C PRO A 546 25.33 -10.20 9.49
N GLU A 547 26.42 -10.81 9.03
CA GLU A 547 26.63 -12.28 9.09
C GLU A 547 26.48 -12.88 10.50
N CYS A 548 26.82 -12.12 11.54
CA CYS A 548 26.66 -12.53 12.94
C CYS A 548 25.21 -12.58 13.43
N ASP A 549 24.26 -11.95 12.72
CA ASP A 549 22.83 -12.07 13.03
C ASP A 549 22.30 -13.41 12.50
N SER A 550 22.10 -14.37 13.40
CA SER A 550 21.59 -15.70 13.08
C SER A 550 20.11 -15.71 12.64
N SER A 551 19.38 -14.62 12.89
CA SER A 551 17.98 -14.44 12.47
C SER A 551 17.84 -13.82 11.08
N ALA A 552 18.92 -13.26 10.53
CA ALA A 552 18.89 -12.62 9.22
C ALA A 552 18.82 -13.65 8.09
N VAL A 553 17.98 -13.35 7.11
CA VAL A 553 17.70 -14.20 5.94
C VAL A 553 18.47 -13.70 4.72
N VAL A 554 18.64 -12.39 4.61
CA VAL A 554 19.16 -11.72 3.41
C VAL A 554 20.46 -10.99 3.74
N LYS A 555 21.42 -11.03 2.80
CA LYS A 555 22.71 -10.33 2.87
C LYS A 555 22.58 -8.85 2.48
N ALA A 556 23.63 -8.07 2.69
CA ALA A 556 23.67 -6.64 2.30
C ALA A 556 23.44 -6.42 0.80
N ASP A 557 23.84 -7.37 -0.04
CA ASP A 557 23.67 -7.35 -1.49
C ASP A 557 22.34 -7.96 -1.96
N PHE A 558 21.36 -8.15 -1.07
CA PHE A 558 20.04 -8.74 -1.34
C PHE A 558 20.02 -10.25 -1.61
N GLU A 559 21.15 -10.96 -1.59
CA GLU A 559 21.17 -12.41 -1.76
C GLU A 559 20.64 -13.14 -0.52
N VAL A 560 19.81 -14.16 -0.71
CA VAL A 560 19.39 -15.06 0.38
C VAL A 560 20.61 -15.83 0.85
N ARG A 561 20.80 -15.89 2.17
CA ARG A 561 21.98 -16.53 2.76
C ARG A 561 22.06 -18.00 2.37
N TYR A 562 23.28 -18.43 2.04
CA TYR A 562 23.60 -19.79 1.66
C TYR A 562 22.89 -20.32 0.40
N ILE A 563 22.18 -19.47 -0.34
CA ILE A 563 21.50 -19.83 -1.58
C ILE A 563 22.00 -18.90 -2.67
N ARG A 564 22.71 -19.46 -3.65
CA ARG A 564 23.26 -18.67 -4.75
C ARG A 564 22.16 -18.37 -5.76
N CYS A 565 22.24 -17.15 -6.31
CA CYS A 565 21.35 -16.68 -7.38
C CYS A 565 19.87 -16.57 -6.97
N LEU A 566 19.60 -16.44 -5.67
CA LEU A 566 18.29 -16.11 -5.11
C LEU A 566 18.38 -14.80 -4.35
N ARG A 567 17.58 -13.81 -4.74
CA ARG A 567 17.54 -12.51 -4.09
C ARG A 567 16.14 -12.14 -3.65
N VAL A 568 16.06 -11.26 -2.66
CA VAL A 568 14.79 -10.67 -2.20
C VAL A 568 14.94 -9.16 -2.21
N CYS A 569 14.06 -8.48 -2.92
CA CYS A 569 14.16 -7.03 -3.12
C CYS A 569 12.81 -6.37 -2.91
N ASP A 570 12.35 -6.33 -1.68
CA ASP A 570 11.20 -5.52 -1.27
C ASP A 570 11.23 -5.35 0.26
N SER A 571 10.20 -4.70 0.79
CA SER A 571 9.97 -4.44 2.21
C SER A 571 10.08 -5.66 3.12
N SER A 572 10.06 -6.89 2.61
CA SER A 572 10.31 -8.10 3.41
C SER A 572 11.68 -8.09 4.09
N ILE A 573 12.66 -7.40 3.50
CA ILE A 573 14.04 -7.37 4.03
C ILE A 573 14.26 -6.24 5.04
N LEU A 574 13.38 -5.24 5.06
CA LEU A 574 13.51 -4.05 5.91
C LEU A 574 13.31 -4.42 7.38
N PRO A 575 14.05 -3.82 8.32
CA PRO A 575 13.91 -4.15 9.74
C PRO A 575 12.53 -3.77 10.32
N HIS A 576 11.89 -2.74 9.76
CA HIS A 576 10.55 -2.25 10.08
C HIS A 576 9.98 -1.49 8.87
N PRO A 577 8.66 -1.28 8.77
CA PRO A 577 8.07 -0.35 7.81
C PRO A 577 8.49 1.09 8.13
N GLY A 578 8.43 2.00 7.15
CA GLY A 578 9.15 3.27 7.22
C GLY A 578 8.40 4.30 8.04
N LEU A 579 8.56 5.57 7.71
CA LEU A 579 7.68 6.62 8.24
C LEU A 579 6.43 6.83 7.38
N SER A 580 6.27 5.99 6.35
CA SER A 580 5.12 5.95 5.45
C SER A 580 5.06 4.58 4.77
N ASN A 581 4.22 4.48 3.74
CA ASN A 581 4.16 3.30 2.89
C ASN A 581 5.50 2.97 2.25
N THR A 582 5.64 1.71 1.87
CA THR A 582 6.92 1.14 1.43
C THR A 582 7.21 1.34 -0.06
N VAL A 583 6.33 2.02 -0.81
CA VAL A 583 6.43 2.13 -2.27
C VAL A 583 7.74 2.79 -2.70
N ALA A 584 8.07 3.93 -2.10
CA ALA A 584 9.31 4.65 -2.41
C ALA A 584 10.55 3.79 -2.06
N SER A 585 10.55 3.18 -0.88
CA SER A 585 11.68 2.37 -0.40
C SER A 585 11.90 1.13 -1.26
N ASP A 586 10.82 0.45 -1.64
CA ASP A 586 10.85 -0.73 -2.52
C ASP A 586 11.43 -0.36 -3.91
N ALA A 587 11.02 0.79 -4.47
CA ALA A 587 11.55 1.29 -5.73
C ALA A 587 13.05 1.66 -5.64
N ALA A 588 13.46 2.39 -4.60
CA ALA A 588 14.86 2.76 -4.40
C ALA A 588 15.76 1.54 -4.18
N MET A 589 15.29 0.54 -3.42
CA MET A 589 15.99 -0.74 -3.26
C MET A 589 16.15 -1.48 -4.59
N ALA A 590 15.15 -1.45 -5.47
CA ALA A 590 15.23 -2.05 -6.79
C ALA A 590 16.28 -1.37 -7.68
N VAL A 591 16.38 -0.03 -7.64
CA VAL A 591 17.46 0.70 -8.32
C VAL A 591 18.82 0.29 -7.78
N LYS A 592 18.98 0.20 -6.46
CA LYS A 592 20.22 -0.26 -5.82
C LYS A 592 20.59 -1.68 -6.23
N LEU A 593 19.62 -2.60 -6.27
CA LEU A 593 19.86 -3.98 -6.69
C LEU A 593 20.25 -4.06 -8.16
N ASN A 594 19.62 -3.27 -9.03
CA ASN A 594 20.00 -3.22 -10.45
C ASN A 594 21.49 -2.91 -10.63
N GLU A 595 22.03 -1.93 -9.88
CA GLU A 595 23.46 -1.59 -9.95
C GLU A 595 24.36 -2.75 -9.51
N ILE A 596 24.01 -3.43 -8.41
CA ILE A 596 24.73 -4.63 -7.94
C ILE A 596 24.71 -5.74 -8.99
N LEU A 597 23.58 -5.92 -9.68
CA LEU A 597 23.44 -6.94 -10.73
C LEU A 597 24.23 -6.59 -11.99
N LYS A 598 24.30 -5.30 -12.36
CA LYS A 598 25.17 -4.82 -13.45
C LYS A 598 26.64 -5.04 -13.12
N GLU A 599 27.09 -4.66 -11.92
CA GLU A 599 28.45 -4.93 -11.44
C GLU A 599 28.78 -6.44 -11.50
N LYS A 600 27.84 -7.31 -11.12
CA LYS A 600 28.04 -8.76 -11.09
C LYS A 600 28.07 -9.41 -12.48
N TRP A 601 27.21 -8.98 -13.40
CA TRP A 601 26.94 -9.71 -14.64
C TRP A 601 27.43 -9.02 -15.92
N ILE A 602 27.89 -7.77 -15.86
CA ILE A 602 28.46 -7.02 -16.98
C ILE A 602 29.98 -6.91 -16.80
N LYS A 603 30.75 -7.42 -17.77
CA LYS A 603 32.22 -7.23 -17.77
C LYS A 603 32.55 -5.74 -17.93
N ASN A 604 33.50 -5.25 -17.12
CA ASN A 604 33.98 -3.86 -17.12
C ASN A 604 32.89 -2.80 -16.82
N TYR A 605 31.88 -3.14 -16.00
CA TYR A 605 30.91 -2.16 -15.54
C TYR A 605 31.57 -1.08 -14.68
N VAL A 606 31.39 0.19 -15.06
CA VAL A 606 31.85 1.36 -14.29
C VAL A 606 30.62 2.01 -13.65
N LYS A 607 30.69 2.26 -12.35
CA LYS A 607 29.59 2.83 -11.58
C LYS A 607 29.72 4.35 -11.45
N ASN A 608 28.72 5.07 -11.94
CA ASN A 608 28.67 6.54 -11.90
C ASN A 608 28.01 7.10 -10.62
N PHE A 609 27.68 6.26 -9.64
CA PHE A 609 26.95 6.65 -8.43
C PHE A 609 27.81 6.66 -7.14
N THR A 610 29.14 6.53 -7.24
CA THR A 610 30.02 6.31 -6.07
C THR A 610 31.30 7.13 -6.01
N GLU A 611 31.52 8.12 -6.87
CA GLU A 611 32.67 9.03 -6.68
C GLU A 611 32.18 10.44 -6.27
N PRO A 612 32.71 11.01 -5.16
CA PRO A 612 32.49 12.40 -4.79
C PRO A 612 33.15 13.39 -5.74
#